data_AF-A0A258TA03-F1
#
_entry.id   AF-A0A258TA03-F1
#
_cell.length_a   1.000
_cell.length_b   1.000
_cell.length_c   1.000
_cell.angle_alpha   90.00
_cell.angle_beta   90.00
_cell.angle_gamma   90.00
#
_symmetry.space_group_name_H-M   'P 1'
#
loop_
_entity.id
_entity.type
_entity.pdbx_description
1 polymer ?
#
loop_
_entity_poly.entity_id
_entity_poly.type
_entity_poly.pdbx_seq_one_letter_code
_entity_poly.pdbx_strand_id
1 'polypeptide(L)'
;MKRQAHWWLRHLRGRLVAGRSRPHIAGQETMARLLPSDVTPLSLSLGETAELRTLDLLRRRLPQDYVVYHSVHWSLSTASRSMFGEVDFVVVNRSGDVVIVEQKAGQLEETGEGLAKRYEGVGAKLVAPQIHRNQDGLRKQYARQTGGLLTIDYLFYCPDHRLRGSVGAGLSVDRVVDAGEAERLPDRIMELLPAGTDSKEGARVHRFFENVFHLVPDIHAHIRSGERALARIPGGGLSGIVLAVDMTPMRLRVRGTAGSGKSVAALACVRREVEKGRRPLLVCFNRPLAEKLRAAAPEGAHVTTFHGLLDRFLAAKGRSIDFQGVARSGFWADVQERVILETVPDDWRFDTLVVDEGQDFDPDWLDILRLFLREEPDVLWFEDEDQDIRHLDGRGLKFDRQLRDLGFIGFRTRSNFRTPQSIAAHIRDVLPDFAFEAMSPLPGLGVGEHRCERETDMARRAGAIVTEHMRLGLRTEDVVVLSLRGLATASLAGTDKVGPYSLSKPTGAYDALGNQVSGNGQIRFDTVYRFKGQEACAVIITDVPGDLGDLPPDSQVRRSLFTALTRATVRADIIYGPPHL
;
A
#
# COMPACT_ATOMS: atom_id res chain seq x y z
N MET A 1 27.48 23.32 52.27
CA MET A 1 26.18 23.70 51.68
C MET A 1 25.25 22.49 51.60
N LYS A 2 25.03 21.89 52.77
CA LYS A 2 23.96 20.94 53.11
C LYS A 2 22.86 21.77 53.80
N ARG A 3 21.60 21.36 53.65
CA ARG A 3 20.34 21.93 54.21
C ARG A 3 19.58 22.86 53.25
N GLN A 4 18.81 22.29 52.32
CA GLN A 4 17.48 22.80 51.91
C GLN A 4 16.67 21.83 51.03
N ALA A 5 16.70 20.52 51.29
CA ALA A 5 15.86 19.55 50.57
C ALA A 5 15.44 18.39 51.48
N HIS A 6 14.79 18.68 52.61
CA HIS A 6 14.43 17.70 53.65
C HIS A 6 12.98 17.84 54.14
N TRP A 7 12.04 18.29 53.29
CA TRP A 7 10.64 18.42 53.70
C TRP A 7 9.60 17.70 52.82
N TRP A 8 9.99 17.07 51.71
CA TRP A 8 9.02 16.47 50.78
C TRP A 8 9.05 14.94 50.61
N LEU A 9 9.78 14.20 51.45
CA LEU A 9 9.99 12.75 51.25
C LEU A 9 9.70 11.87 52.48
N ARG A 10 8.81 12.27 53.40
CA ARG A 10 8.57 11.50 54.64
C ARG A 10 7.15 11.08 54.97
N HIS A 11 6.15 11.29 54.11
CA HIS A 11 4.76 10.92 54.43
C HIS A 11 4.10 10.03 53.35
N LEU A 12 4.83 9.01 52.90
CA LEU A 12 4.28 7.86 52.19
C LEU A 12 4.80 6.58 52.85
N ARG A 13 4.02 6.01 53.77
CA ARG A 13 3.74 4.56 53.96
C ARG A 13 3.13 4.31 55.34
N GLY A 14 1.85 3.95 55.37
CA GLY A 14 1.17 3.42 56.55
C GLY A 14 -0.35 3.45 56.40
N ARG A 15 -0.92 2.36 55.88
CA ARG A 15 -2.35 2.11 55.66
C ARG A 15 -3.18 2.23 56.95
N LEU A 16 -4.44 2.69 56.83
CA LEU A 16 -5.63 1.98 57.34
C LEU A 16 -6.95 2.66 56.88
N VAL A 17 -7.66 1.94 56.03
CA VAL A 17 -9.13 1.73 55.95
C VAL A 17 -10.05 2.73 56.67
N ALA A 18 -10.89 3.44 55.90
CA ALA A 18 -12.34 3.58 56.14
C ALA A 18 -12.96 4.41 55.00
N GLY A 19 -14.03 3.87 54.40
CA GLY A 19 -14.70 4.45 53.23
C GLY A 19 -15.36 5.79 53.49
N ARG A 20 -15.32 6.65 52.47
CA ARG A 20 -16.34 7.68 52.23
C ARG A 20 -16.69 7.71 50.75
N SER A 21 -17.96 7.43 50.52
CA SER A 21 -18.71 7.39 49.28
C SER A 21 -18.51 8.67 48.47
N ARG A 22 -18.12 8.54 47.21
CA ARG A 22 -18.31 9.60 46.20
C ARG A 22 -19.71 9.43 45.60
N PRO A 23 -20.44 10.53 45.34
CA PRO A 23 -21.81 10.44 44.87
C PRO A 23 -21.84 9.83 43.47
N HIS A 24 -22.71 8.83 43.30
CA HIS A 24 -23.12 8.31 42.00
C HIS A 24 -23.73 9.47 41.19
N ILE A 25 -23.05 9.87 40.12
CA ILE A 25 -23.71 10.50 38.98
C ILE A 25 -24.25 9.34 38.14
N ALA A 26 -25.49 8.95 38.41
CA ALA A 26 -26.26 8.06 37.55
C ALA A 26 -26.63 8.82 36.28
N GLY A 27 -26.19 8.32 35.12
CA GLY A 27 -26.51 8.90 33.81
C GLY A 27 -25.46 8.67 32.72
N GLN A 28 -24.69 7.57 32.76
CA GLN A 28 -23.82 7.19 31.64
C GLN A 28 -24.60 6.30 30.67
N GLU A 29 -24.48 6.64 29.38
CA GLU A 29 -25.29 6.19 28.23
C GLU A 29 -25.43 4.66 28.12
N THR A 30 -26.68 4.17 28.13
CA THR A 30 -27.07 2.74 28.04
C THR A 30 -27.19 2.20 26.61
N MET A 31 -26.45 2.76 25.65
CA MET A 31 -26.60 2.45 24.22
C MET A 31 -25.49 1.55 23.70
N ALA A 32 -25.81 0.70 22.72
CA ALA A 32 -24.83 -0.10 22.01
C ALA A 32 -23.76 0.77 21.34
N ARG A 33 -22.52 0.27 21.32
CA ARG A 33 -21.41 0.95 20.67
C ARG A 33 -21.46 0.71 19.17
N LEU A 34 -21.47 1.77 18.38
CA LEU A 34 -21.31 1.68 16.92
C LEU A 34 -19.83 1.73 16.53
N LEU A 35 -19.42 0.88 15.60
CA LEU A 35 -18.08 0.87 15.01
C LEU A 35 -18.14 0.76 13.48
N PRO A 36 -17.55 1.72 12.73
CA PRO A 36 -16.99 2.99 13.22
C PRO A 36 -18.05 3.89 13.87
N SER A 37 -17.62 4.68 14.85
CA SER A 37 -18.50 5.65 15.54
C SER A 37 -18.83 6.88 14.69
N ASP A 38 -18.00 7.15 13.67
CA ASP A 38 -18.25 8.18 12.67
C ASP A 38 -19.08 7.59 11.52
N VAL A 39 -20.31 8.09 11.39
CA VAL A 39 -21.27 7.71 10.33
C VAL A 39 -21.34 8.75 9.21
N THR A 40 -20.48 9.78 9.23
CA THR A 40 -20.42 10.84 8.21
C THR A 40 -20.25 10.30 6.79
N PRO A 41 -19.45 9.24 6.51
CA PRO A 41 -19.35 8.65 5.17
C PRO A 41 -20.68 8.14 4.61
N LEU A 42 -21.55 7.58 5.46
CA LEU A 42 -22.90 7.12 5.09
C LEU A 42 -23.87 8.29 4.86
N SER A 43 -23.62 9.45 5.48
CA SER A 43 -24.43 10.66 5.31
C SER A 43 -24.12 11.43 4.03
N LEU A 44 -22.94 11.23 3.43
CA LEU A 44 -22.47 11.95 2.24
C LEU A 44 -22.89 11.27 0.92
N SER A 45 -23.44 10.05 0.97
CA SER A 45 -23.75 9.22 -0.20
C SER A 45 -25.15 9.46 -0.82
N LEU A 46 -25.75 10.65 -0.63
CA LEU A 46 -27.09 11.12 -1.05
C LEU A 46 -28.22 10.87 -0.01
N GLY A 47 -28.39 11.81 0.94
CA GLY A 47 -29.56 11.90 1.83
C GLY A 47 -29.65 10.86 2.96
N GLU A 48 -30.70 10.93 3.80
CA GLU A 48 -30.98 9.91 4.82
C GLU A 48 -31.20 8.53 4.16
N THR A 49 -30.18 7.69 4.15
CA THR A 49 -30.26 6.33 3.62
C THR A 49 -31.03 5.41 4.60
N ALA A 50 -31.66 4.35 4.08
CA ALA A 50 -32.33 3.34 4.91
C ALA A 50 -31.37 2.69 5.94
N GLU A 51 -30.08 2.59 5.61
CA GLU A 51 -29.04 2.07 6.51
C GLU A 51 -28.77 3.01 7.70
N LEU A 52 -28.77 4.33 7.49
CA LEU A 52 -28.62 5.30 8.58
C LEU A 52 -29.79 5.22 9.59
N ARG A 53 -31.01 5.01 9.10
CA ARG A 53 -32.19 4.81 9.96
C ARG A 53 -32.05 3.55 10.80
N THR A 54 -31.57 2.46 10.20
CA THR A 54 -31.30 1.21 10.91
C THR A 54 -30.21 1.38 11.96
N LEU A 55 -29.11 2.08 11.64
CA LEU A 55 -28.04 2.36 12.60
C LEU A 55 -28.52 3.16 13.80
N ASP A 56 -29.33 4.20 13.56
CA ASP A 56 -29.92 5.01 14.61
C ASP A 56 -30.88 4.16 15.49
N LEU A 57 -31.71 3.32 14.87
CA LEU A 57 -32.57 2.37 15.57
C LEU A 57 -31.77 1.41 16.46
N LEU A 58 -30.75 0.74 15.89
CA LEU A 58 -29.90 -0.21 16.61
C LEU A 58 -29.14 0.47 17.76
N ARG A 59 -28.57 1.65 17.54
CA ARG A 59 -27.86 2.41 18.57
C ARG A 59 -28.77 2.77 19.75
N ARG A 60 -29.99 3.26 19.46
CA ARG A 60 -30.91 3.72 20.50
C ARG A 60 -31.53 2.58 21.30
N ARG A 61 -31.73 1.42 20.67
CA ARG A 61 -32.54 0.33 21.23
C ARG A 61 -31.74 -0.86 21.73
N LEU A 62 -30.52 -1.09 21.23
CA LEU A 62 -29.66 -2.14 21.78
C LEU A 62 -28.91 -1.63 23.03
N PRO A 63 -28.82 -2.44 24.10
CA PRO A 63 -28.02 -2.12 25.29
C PRO A 63 -26.51 -2.02 25.02
N GLN A 64 -25.78 -1.43 25.95
CA GLN A 64 -24.31 -1.32 25.92
C GLN A 64 -23.57 -2.68 25.89
N ASP A 65 -24.25 -3.78 26.18
CA ASP A 65 -23.69 -5.14 26.10
C ASP A 65 -23.44 -5.59 24.64
N TYR A 66 -23.88 -4.81 23.67
CA TYR A 66 -23.71 -5.09 22.25
C TYR A 66 -22.80 -4.06 21.56
N VAL A 67 -22.00 -4.57 20.62
CA VAL A 67 -21.26 -3.75 19.66
C VAL A 67 -21.84 -4.00 18.29
N VAL A 68 -22.28 -2.93 17.63
CA VAL A 68 -22.78 -2.98 16.26
C VAL A 68 -21.67 -2.49 15.36
N TYR A 69 -21.19 -3.38 14.52
CA TYR A 69 -20.32 -3.03 13.44
C TYR A 69 -21.10 -2.91 12.13
N HIS A 70 -20.74 -1.97 11.27
CA HIS A 70 -21.46 -1.71 10.02
C HIS A 70 -20.53 -1.60 8.82
N SER A 71 -21.06 -1.88 7.62
CA SER A 71 -20.30 -1.94 6.36
C SER A 71 -19.09 -2.88 6.46
N VAL A 72 -19.34 -4.13 6.86
CA VAL A 72 -18.30 -5.12 7.14
C VAL A 72 -17.87 -5.83 5.86
N HIS A 73 -16.65 -5.57 5.40
CA HIS A 73 -16.11 -6.23 4.22
C HIS A 73 -15.19 -7.39 4.60
N TRP A 74 -15.37 -8.52 3.93
CA TRP A 74 -14.49 -9.68 4.08
C TRP A 74 -13.92 -10.10 2.72
N SER A 75 -12.70 -10.61 2.75
CA SER A 75 -12.05 -11.18 1.57
C SER A 75 -11.32 -12.48 1.92
N LEU A 76 -11.46 -13.44 1.02
CA LEU A 76 -10.81 -14.74 1.10
C LEU A 76 -10.16 -15.06 -0.24
N SER A 77 -8.84 -15.20 -0.23
CA SER A 77 -8.08 -15.77 -1.33
C SER A 77 -7.93 -17.28 -1.12
N THR A 78 -8.33 -18.09 -2.12
CA THR A 78 -7.84 -19.48 -2.29
C THR A 78 -7.08 -19.58 -3.60
N ALA A 79 -6.26 -20.63 -3.76
CA ALA A 79 -5.41 -20.85 -4.94
C ALA A 79 -6.15 -20.75 -6.29
N SER A 80 -7.48 -20.96 -6.32
CA SER A 80 -8.31 -20.92 -7.52
C SER A 80 -9.37 -19.80 -7.55
N ARG A 81 -9.66 -19.10 -6.44
CA ARG A 81 -10.71 -18.06 -6.43
C ARG A 81 -10.57 -17.07 -5.28
N SER A 82 -10.69 -15.78 -5.59
CA SER A 82 -10.90 -14.72 -4.61
C SER A 82 -12.40 -14.53 -4.39
N MET A 83 -12.85 -14.71 -3.15
CA MET A 83 -14.23 -14.43 -2.73
C MET A 83 -14.23 -13.18 -1.87
N PHE A 84 -15.17 -12.30 -2.14
CA PHE A 84 -15.42 -11.10 -1.36
C PHE A 84 -16.91 -11.04 -1.02
N GLY A 85 -17.21 -10.40 0.09
CA GLY A 85 -18.56 -10.09 0.49
C GLY A 85 -18.61 -8.91 1.42
N GLU A 86 -19.78 -8.33 1.51
CA GLU A 86 -20.11 -7.20 2.36
C GLU A 86 -21.32 -7.59 3.18
N VAL A 87 -21.26 -7.28 4.47
CA VAL A 87 -22.35 -7.47 5.42
C VAL A 87 -22.73 -6.09 5.95
N ASP A 88 -24.03 -5.77 5.85
CA ASP A 88 -24.53 -4.44 6.19
C ASP A 88 -24.32 -4.15 7.69
N PHE A 89 -24.71 -5.08 8.57
CA PHE A 89 -24.44 -4.99 10.01
C PHE A 89 -23.98 -6.31 10.62
N VAL A 90 -23.08 -6.22 11.57
CA VAL A 90 -22.62 -7.33 12.41
C VAL A 90 -22.79 -6.91 13.86
N VAL A 91 -23.65 -7.61 14.59
CA VAL A 91 -23.87 -7.38 16.02
C VAL A 91 -23.14 -8.44 16.82
N VAL A 92 -22.32 -8.01 17.77
CA VAL A 92 -21.51 -8.89 18.62
C VAL A 92 -21.85 -8.64 20.09
N ASN A 93 -22.11 -9.73 20.82
CA ASN A 93 -22.35 -9.69 22.28
C ASN A 93 -21.04 -9.80 23.07
N ARG A 94 -21.13 -9.78 24.41
CA ARG A 94 -19.95 -9.85 25.30
C ARG A 94 -19.18 -11.17 25.23
N SER A 95 -19.87 -12.25 24.87
CA SER A 95 -19.25 -13.57 24.70
C SER A 95 -18.44 -13.71 23.42
N GLY A 96 -18.70 -12.86 22.41
CA GLY A 96 -18.16 -12.99 21.05
C GLY A 96 -19.06 -13.75 20.08
N ASP A 97 -20.31 -14.03 20.44
CA ASP A 97 -21.30 -14.57 19.51
C ASP A 97 -21.77 -13.45 18.57
N VAL A 98 -22.10 -13.84 17.34
CA VAL A 98 -22.32 -12.89 16.24
C VAL A 98 -23.68 -13.11 15.59
N VAL A 99 -24.43 -12.05 15.35
CA VAL A 99 -25.54 -12.02 14.39
C VAL A 99 -25.18 -11.08 13.25
N ILE A 100 -25.21 -11.60 12.02
CA ILE A 100 -25.15 -10.75 10.83
C ILE A 100 -26.55 -10.30 10.44
N VAL A 101 -26.72 -9.03 10.10
CA VAL A 101 -27.96 -8.48 9.57
C VAL A 101 -27.71 -8.05 8.13
N GLU A 102 -28.33 -8.75 7.19
CA GLU A 102 -28.29 -8.41 5.77
C GLU A 102 -29.52 -7.55 5.44
N GLN A 103 -29.30 -6.27 5.15
CA GLN A 103 -30.33 -5.32 4.81
C GLN A 103 -30.54 -5.23 3.29
N LYS A 104 -31.79 -5.19 2.86
CA LYS A 104 -32.15 -4.83 1.48
C LYS A 104 -33.29 -3.81 1.47
N ALA A 105 -32.92 -2.58 1.13
CA ALA A 105 -33.86 -1.47 0.90
C ALA A 105 -34.55 -1.58 -0.46
N GLY A 106 -35.75 -1.00 -0.57
CA GLY A 106 -36.60 -1.01 -1.75
C GLY A 106 -37.43 -2.29 -1.96
N GLN A 107 -38.15 -2.35 -3.09
CA GLN A 107 -39.02 -3.47 -3.41
C GLN A 107 -38.23 -4.76 -3.72
N LEU A 108 -38.74 -5.89 -3.22
CA LEU A 108 -38.22 -7.23 -3.48
C LEU A 108 -39.21 -8.04 -4.33
N GLU A 109 -38.68 -8.97 -5.11
CA GLU A 109 -39.46 -9.96 -5.84
C GLU A 109 -39.57 -11.24 -5.02
N GLU A 110 -40.79 -11.62 -4.67
CA GLU A 110 -41.10 -12.89 -4.02
C GLU A 110 -41.28 -13.95 -5.12
N THR A 111 -40.28 -14.82 -5.30
CA THR A 111 -40.29 -15.88 -6.32
C THR A 111 -40.41 -17.26 -5.68
N GLY A 112 -40.74 -18.29 -6.48
CA GLY A 112 -40.76 -19.69 -6.01
C GLY A 112 -39.40 -20.19 -5.49
N GLU A 113 -38.30 -19.55 -5.90
CA GLU A 113 -36.93 -19.86 -5.47
C GLU A 113 -36.47 -19.02 -4.26
N GLY A 114 -37.33 -18.13 -3.74
CA GLY A 114 -37.02 -17.24 -2.61
C GLY A 114 -37.09 -15.75 -2.94
N LEU A 115 -36.61 -14.94 -2.00
CA LEU A 115 -36.55 -13.48 -2.14
C LEU A 115 -35.44 -13.09 -3.11
N ALA A 116 -35.79 -12.28 -4.11
CA ALA A 116 -34.85 -11.77 -5.09
C ALA A 116 -34.89 -10.23 -5.14
N LYS A 117 -33.73 -9.62 -5.36
CA LYS A 117 -33.62 -8.19 -5.69
C LYS A 117 -33.24 -8.05 -7.16
N ARG A 118 -34.04 -7.31 -7.93
CA ARG A 118 -33.76 -6.99 -9.32
C ARG A 118 -32.83 -5.78 -9.41
N TYR A 119 -31.78 -5.93 -10.20
CA TYR A 119 -30.84 -4.86 -10.51
C TYR A 119 -30.94 -4.51 -11.99
N GLU A 120 -30.97 -3.22 -12.32
CA GLU A 120 -30.92 -2.77 -13.71
C GLU A 120 -29.68 -3.31 -14.43
N GLY A 121 -29.87 -3.94 -15.58
CA GLY A 121 -28.80 -4.51 -16.40
C GLY A 121 -28.18 -5.82 -15.93
N VAL A 122 -28.50 -6.33 -14.72
CA VAL A 122 -27.88 -7.55 -14.15
C VAL A 122 -28.89 -8.67 -13.86
N GLY A 123 -30.19 -8.35 -13.85
CA GLY A 123 -31.27 -9.31 -13.58
C GLY A 123 -31.57 -9.49 -12.09
N ALA A 124 -32.37 -10.50 -11.75
CA ALA A 124 -32.76 -10.80 -10.38
C ALA A 124 -31.67 -11.63 -9.67
N LYS A 125 -31.31 -11.24 -8.44
CA LYS A 125 -30.39 -12.00 -7.58
C LYS A 125 -31.11 -12.46 -6.32
N LEU A 126 -31.01 -13.76 -6.03
CA LEU A 126 -31.53 -14.36 -4.80
C LEU A 126 -30.73 -13.89 -3.58
N VAL A 127 -31.45 -13.63 -2.50
CA VAL A 127 -30.90 -13.14 -1.22
C VAL A 127 -30.21 -14.25 -0.43
N ALA A 128 -30.81 -15.45 -0.34
CA ALA A 128 -30.29 -16.53 0.51
C ALA A 128 -28.85 -16.98 0.15
N PRO A 129 -28.47 -17.12 -1.14
CA PRO A 129 -27.09 -17.43 -1.50
C PRO A 129 -26.07 -16.34 -1.13
N GLN A 130 -26.50 -15.08 -0.98
CA GLN A 130 -25.62 -14.00 -0.53
C GLN A 130 -25.34 -14.12 0.98
N ILE A 131 -26.38 -14.34 1.78
CA ILE A 131 -26.26 -14.52 3.23
C ILE A 131 -25.34 -15.69 3.59
N HIS A 132 -25.58 -16.87 2.99
CA HIS A 132 -24.73 -18.04 3.25
C HIS A 132 -23.26 -17.82 2.85
N ARG A 133 -23.02 -17.14 1.72
CA ARG A 133 -21.65 -16.78 1.31
C ARG A 133 -20.98 -15.86 2.33
N ASN A 134 -21.70 -14.87 2.86
CA ASN A 134 -21.20 -13.94 3.85
C ASN A 134 -20.84 -14.64 5.18
N GLN A 135 -21.70 -15.54 5.66
CA GLN A 135 -21.42 -16.34 6.86
C GLN A 135 -20.18 -17.22 6.69
N ASP A 136 -20.12 -17.98 5.60
CA ASP A 136 -18.99 -18.86 5.31
C ASP A 136 -17.69 -18.08 5.12
N GLY A 137 -17.79 -16.91 4.50
CA GLY A 137 -16.70 -15.97 4.30
C GLY A 137 -16.07 -15.53 5.62
N LEU A 138 -16.89 -14.97 6.51
CA LEU A 138 -16.45 -14.51 7.81
C LEU A 138 -15.90 -15.63 8.69
N ARG A 139 -16.55 -16.80 8.71
CA ARG A 139 -16.05 -17.98 9.47
C ARG A 139 -14.67 -18.40 9.01
N LYS A 140 -14.46 -18.53 7.70
CA LYS A 140 -13.17 -18.92 7.12
C LYS A 140 -12.10 -17.85 7.36
N GLN A 141 -12.46 -16.57 7.28
CA GLN A 141 -11.49 -15.49 7.51
C GLN A 141 -11.07 -15.45 8.99
N TYR A 142 -12.04 -15.58 9.91
CA TYR A 142 -11.76 -15.66 11.34
C TYR A 142 -10.87 -16.85 11.68
N ALA A 143 -11.20 -18.04 11.16
CA ALA A 143 -10.44 -19.26 11.39
C ALA A 143 -8.99 -19.13 10.88
N ARG A 144 -8.78 -18.50 9.71
CA ARG A 144 -7.44 -18.24 9.17
C ARG A 144 -6.63 -17.26 10.03
N GLN A 145 -7.25 -16.21 10.55
CA GLN A 145 -6.56 -15.17 11.30
C GLN A 145 -6.31 -15.54 12.76
N THR A 146 -7.19 -16.35 13.36
CA THR A 146 -7.18 -16.60 14.81
C THR A 146 -6.98 -18.06 15.19
N GLY A 147 -7.15 -19.00 14.25
CA GLY A 147 -7.20 -20.43 14.53
C GLY A 147 -8.46 -20.87 15.30
N GLY A 148 -9.40 -19.96 15.57
CA GLY A 148 -10.62 -20.22 16.35
C GLY A 148 -11.85 -20.50 15.50
N LEU A 149 -12.95 -20.82 16.17
CA LEU A 149 -14.28 -20.96 15.57
C LEU A 149 -15.11 -19.70 15.86
N LEU A 150 -15.84 -19.22 14.86
CA LEU A 150 -16.73 -18.08 14.99
C LEU A 150 -18.19 -18.54 14.99
N THR A 151 -18.89 -18.34 16.10
CA THR A 151 -20.34 -18.58 16.19
C THR A 151 -21.06 -17.44 15.51
N ILE A 152 -21.64 -17.72 14.34
CA ILE A 152 -22.39 -16.75 13.54
C ILE A 152 -23.79 -17.26 13.29
N ASP A 153 -24.77 -16.40 13.58
CA ASP A 153 -26.16 -16.52 13.16
C ASP A 153 -26.53 -15.35 12.24
N TYR A 154 -27.74 -15.34 11.65
CA TYR A 154 -28.17 -14.31 10.69
C TYR A 154 -29.59 -13.80 10.88
N LEU A 155 -29.83 -12.60 10.37
CA LEU A 155 -31.12 -11.97 10.13
C LEU A 155 -31.12 -11.34 8.74
N PHE A 156 -32.22 -11.53 8.02
CA PHE A 156 -32.52 -10.75 6.82
C PHE A 156 -33.48 -9.62 7.18
N TYR A 157 -33.16 -8.39 6.77
CA TYR A 157 -33.95 -7.20 7.08
C TYR A 157 -34.34 -6.44 5.80
N CYS A 158 -35.64 -6.24 5.58
CA CYS A 158 -36.15 -5.46 4.45
C CYS A 158 -37.07 -4.31 4.92
N PRO A 159 -36.51 -3.12 5.23
CA PRO A 159 -37.27 -2.01 5.83
C PRO A 159 -38.41 -1.47 4.95
N ASP A 160 -38.31 -1.62 3.63
CA ASP A 160 -39.24 -1.01 2.66
C ASP A 160 -40.16 -2.04 1.97
N HIS A 161 -40.06 -3.32 2.33
CA HIS A 161 -40.83 -4.40 1.71
C HIS A 161 -41.58 -5.18 2.77
N ARG A 162 -42.91 -5.24 2.66
CA ARG A 162 -43.75 -6.13 3.47
C ARG A 162 -43.95 -7.44 2.72
N LEU A 163 -43.64 -8.55 3.36
CA LEU A 163 -43.77 -9.87 2.78
C LEU A 163 -45.24 -10.24 2.59
N ARG A 164 -45.57 -10.81 1.43
CA ARG A 164 -46.94 -11.19 1.06
C ARG A 164 -47.21 -12.69 1.18
N GLY A 165 -46.17 -13.53 1.17
CA GLY A 165 -46.29 -15.00 1.25
C GLY A 165 -45.31 -15.67 2.22
N SER A 166 -45.27 -17.01 2.18
CA SER A 166 -44.26 -17.81 2.88
C SER A 166 -42.87 -17.46 2.36
N VAL A 167 -41.94 -17.16 3.28
CA VAL A 167 -40.52 -16.98 2.97
C VAL A 167 -40.07 -18.18 2.13
N GLY A 168 -39.73 -17.94 0.85
CA GLY A 168 -39.43 -19.01 -0.10
C GLY A 168 -38.19 -19.83 0.27
N ALA A 169 -37.82 -20.80 -0.57
CA ALA A 169 -36.75 -21.74 -0.27
C ALA A 169 -35.44 -21.04 0.14
N GLY A 170 -34.91 -21.36 1.34
CA GLY A 170 -33.58 -20.95 1.78
C GLY A 170 -33.50 -19.86 2.85
N LEU A 171 -34.61 -19.29 3.32
CA LEU A 171 -34.65 -18.44 4.52
C LEU A 171 -35.74 -18.93 5.46
N SER A 172 -35.47 -18.89 6.76
CA SER A 172 -36.46 -19.29 7.77
C SER A 172 -37.27 -18.07 8.23
N VAL A 173 -38.56 -18.24 8.50
CA VAL A 173 -39.48 -17.14 8.87
C VAL A 173 -39.01 -16.40 10.13
N ASP A 174 -38.46 -17.16 11.08
CA ASP A 174 -37.88 -16.64 12.32
C ASP A 174 -36.60 -15.80 12.10
N ARG A 175 -36.06 -15.80 10.87
CA ARG A 175 -34.83 -15.11 10.45
C ARG A 175 -35.08 -13.92 9.53
N VAL A 176 -36.32 -13.51 9.36
CA VAL A 176 -36.70 -12.38 8.50
C VAL A 176 -37.43 -11.32 9.31
N VAL A 177 -37.03 -10.06 9.14
CA VAL A 177 -37.71 -8.87 9.65
C VAL A 177 -38.08 -8.02 8.44
N ASP A 178 -39.38 -7.81 8.24
CA ASP A 178 -39.90 -7.04 7.11
C ASP A 178 -40.35 -5.63 7.53
N ALA A 179 -40.86 -4.84 6.57
CA ALA A 179 -41.33 -3.48 6.84
C ALA A 179 -42.43 -3.39 7.93
N GLY A 180 -43.20 -4.46 8.14
CA GLY A 180 -44.24 -4.52 9.17
C GLY A 180 -43.71 -4.71 10.59
N GLU A 181 -42.52 -5.29 10.74
CA GLU A 181 -41.87 -5.56 12.02
C GLU A 181 -40.54 -4.81 12.18
N ALA A 182 -40.28 -3.79 11.36
CA ALA A 182 -39.02 -3.04 11.34
C ALA A 182 -38.57 -2.52 12.71
N GLU A 183 -39.50 -1.97 13.51
CA GLU A 183 -39.23 -1.49 14.87
C GLU A 183 -38.84 -2.60 15.86
N ARG A 184 -39.14 -3.87 15.55
CA ARG A 184 -38.79 -5.04 16.37
C ARG A 184 -37.43 -5.63 16.02
N LEU A 185 -36.71 -5.08 15.03
CA LEU A 185 -35.37 -5.54 14.66
C LEU A 185 -34.42 -5.68 15.88
N PRO A 186 -34.32 -4.68 16.80
CA PRO A 186 -33.46 -4.80 17.98
C PRO A 186 -33.91 -5.94 18.91
N ASP A 187 -35.21 -6.10 19.12
CA ASP A 187 -35.77 -7.15 19.97
C ASP A 187 -35.44 -8.53 19.39
N ARG A 188 -35.57 -8.69 18.06
CA ARG A 188 -35.21 -9.92 17.37
C ARG A 188 -33.73 -10.25 17.45
N ILE A 189 -32.86 -9.23 17.39
CA ILE A 189 -31.43 -9.42 17.61
C ILE A 189 -31.17 -9.92 19.03
N MET A 190 -31.79 -9.32 20.05
CA MET A 190 -31.59 -9.74 21.45
C MET A 190 -32.14 -11.14 21.76
N GLU A 191 -33.22 -11.56 21.09
CA GLU A 191 -33.76 -12.92 21.18
C GLU A 191 -32.81 -13.97 20.59
N LEU A 192 -32.15 -13.65 19.47
CA LEU A 192 -31.19 -14.53 18.81
C LEU A 192 -29.79 -14.48 19.43
N LEU A 193 -29.45 -13.34 20.01
CA LEU A 193 -28.13 -13.04 20.56
C LEU A 193 -28.29 -12.52 21.99
N PRO A 194 -28.39 -13.40 23.00
CA PRO A 194 -28.38 -12.99 24.39
C PRO A 194 -27.10 -12.22 24.73
N ALA A 195 -27.14 -11.32 25.72
CA ALA A 195 -26.03 -10.40 26.05
C ALA A 195 -24.68 -11.08 26.32
N GLY A 196 -24.70 -12.35 26.75
CA GLY A 196 -23.49 -13.13 27.01
C GLY A 196 -22.70 -12.65 28.23
N THR A 197 -21.49 -13.17 28.39
CA THR A 197 -20.55 -12.78 29.45
C THR A 197 -19.16 -12.57 28.89
N ASP A 198 -18.39 -11.66 29.50
CA ASP A 198 -17.06 -11.33 29.03
C ASP A 198 -16.16 -12.58 29.00
N SER A 199 -15.55 -12.83 27.85
CA SER A 199 -14.64 -13.97 27.68
C SER A 199 -13.39 -13.57 26.89
N LYS A 200 -12.33 -14.37 27.02
CA LYS A 200 -11.12 -14.19 26.18
C LYS A 200 -11.43 -14.38 24.70
N GLU A 201 -12.40 -15.22 24.38
CA GLU A 201 -12.88 -15.42 23.02
C GLU A 201 -13.61 -14.18 22.52
N GLY A 202 -14.51 -13.60 23.32
CA GLY A 202 -15.22 -12.37 23.01
C GLY A 202 -14.29 -11.22 22.70
N ALA A 203 -13.26 -11.02 23.52
CA ALA A 203 -12.23 -10.02 23.24
C ALA A 203 -11.46 -10.28 21.92
N ARG A 204 -11.28 -11.55 21.54
CA ARG A 204 -10.63 -11.92 20.27
C ARG A 204 -11.54 -11.68 19.07
N VAL A 205 -12.83 -11.98 19.19
CA VAL A 205 -13.85 -11.69 18.16
C VAL A 205 -13.99 -10.19 17.95
N HIS A 206 -14.08 -9.41 19.03
CA HIS A 206 -14.13 -7.94 18.92
C HIS A 206 -12.88 -7.39 18.22
N ARG A 207 -11.68 -7.88 18.57
CA ARG A 207 -10.44 -7.48 17.89
C ARG A 207 -10.41 -7.88 16.41
N PHE A 208 -10.89 -9.07 16.07
CA PHE A 208 -11.01 -9.51 14.68
C PHE A 208 -11.88 -8.51 13.90
N PHE A 209 -13.07 -8.23 14.42
CA PHE A 209 -13.99 -7.31 13.80
C PHE A 209 -13.37 -5.91 13.72
N GLU A 210 -12.84 -5.34 14.80
CA GLU A 210 -12.12 -4.05 14.79
C GLU A 210 -11.01 -3.99 13.72
N ASN A 211 -10.26 -5.09 13.49
CA ASN A 211 -9.26 -5.18 12.43
C ASN A 211 -9.87 -5.28 11.02
N VAL A 212 -11.00 -5.98 10.88
CA VAL A 212 -11.80 -6.04 9.64
C VAL A 212 -12.40 -4.66 9.31
N PHE A 213 -12.71 -3.83 10.32
CA PHE A 213 -13.22 -2.45 10.16
C PHE A 213 -12.18 -1.41 9.75
N HIS A 214 -10.91 -1.80 9.57
CA HIS A 214 -9.92 -0.93 8.95
C HIS A 214 -9.93 -0.97 7.40
N LEU A 215 -10.99 -1.52 6.79
CA LEU A 215 -11.33 -1.49 5.36
C LEU A 215 -12.84 -1.19 5.23
N VAL A 216 -13.34 0.05 5.33
CA VAL A 216 -13.17 1.15 4.38
C VAL A 216 -12.88 2.45 5.13
N PRO A 217 -11.62 2.90 5.18
CA PRO A 217 -11.36 4.30 5.46
C PRO A 217 -12.06 5.14 4.40
N ASP A 218 -12.43 6.39 4.70
CA ASP A 218 -12.27 7.44 3.70
C ASP A 218 -10.88 7.21 3.09
N ILE A 219 -10.81 6.70 1.86
CA ILE A 219 -9.56 6.30 1.22
C ILE A 219 -8.58 7.48 1.23
N HIS A 220 -9.11 8.71 1.19
CA HIS A 220 -8.33 9.92 1.35
C HIS A 220 -7.86 10.13 2.80
N ALA A 221 -8.62 9.75 3.82
CA ALA A 221 -8.13 9.70 5.20
C ALA A 221 -7.02 8.67 5.38
N HIS A 222 -7.10 7.51 4.71
CA HIS A 222 -6.02 6.52 4.71
C HIS A 222 -4.74 7.07 4.06
N ILE A 223 -4.87 7.65 2.87
CA ILE A 223 -3.76 8.31 2.16
C ILE A 223 -3.14 9.41 3.02
N ARG A 224 -3.97 10.33 3.58
CA ARG A 224 -3.50 11.41 4.47
C ARG A 224 -2.85 10.88 5.75
N SER A 225 -3.35 9.79 6.32
CA SER A 225 -2.76 9.15 7.50
C SER A 225 -1.35 8.62 7.16
N GLY A 226 -1.19 8.03 5.98
CA GLY A 226 0.11 7.58 5.49
C GLY A 226 1.12 8.71 5.33
N GLU A 227 0.71 9.80 4.68
CA GLU A 227 1.55 11.00 4.54
C GLU A 227 1.99 11.56 5.90
N ARG A 228 1.06 11.64 6.87
CA ARG A 228 1.34 12.10 8.24
C ARG A 228 2.25 11.15 9.00
N ALA A 229 2.09 9.84 8.82
CA ALA A 229 2.94 8.84 9.46
C ALA A 229 4.38 8.95 8.97
N LEU A 230 4.59 9.10 7.65
CA LEU A 230 5.91 9.30 7.05
C LEU A 230 6.57 10.61 7.52
N ALA A 231 5.79 11.68 7.66
CA ALA A 231 6.30 12.97 8.17
C ALA A 231 6.70 12.93 9.67
N ARG A 232 6.22 11.94 10.44
CA ARG A 232 6.41 11.83 11.89
C ARG A 232 7.35 10.69 12.30
N ILE A 233 8.13 10.15 11.36
CA ILE A 233 9.10 9.09 11.69
C ILE A 233 10.06 9.63 12.77
N PRO A 234 10.14 8.98 13.95
CA PRO A 234 11.02 9.42 15.02
C PRO A 234 12.48 9.53 14.55
N GLY A 235 13.16 10.60 14.98
CA GLY A 235 14.54 10.87 14.59
C GLY A 235 14.76 11.11 13.10
N GLY A 236 13.70 11.35 12.30
CA GLY A 236 13.81 11.60 10.85
C GLY A 236 14.13 10.34 10.03
N GLY A 237 14.02 9.15 10.62
CA GLY A 237 14.31 7.87 9.96
C GLY A 237 15.75 7.79 9.45
N LEU A 238 15.92 7.21 8.25
CA LEU A 238 17.24 7.07 7.63
C LEU A 238 17.94 8.42 7.41
N SER A 239 17.20 9.48 7.11
CA SER A 239 17.76 10.82 6.87
C SER A 239 18.46 11.34 8.12
N GLY A 240 17.82 11.24 9.29
CA GLY A 240 18.42 11.71 10.54
C GLY A 240 19.68 10.92 10.91
N ILE A 241 19.70 9.61 10.68
CA ILE A 241 20.89 8.77 10.89
C ILE A 241 22.03 9.25 9.98
N VAL A 242 21.79 9.33 8.67
CA VAL A 242 22.84 9.71 7.70
C VAL A 242 23.36 11.13 7.96
N LEU A 243 22.47 12.07 8.32
CA LEU A 243 22.88 13.44 8.61
C LEU A 243 23.68 13.57 9.90
N ALA A 244 23.50 12.65 10.85
CA ALA A 244 24.24 12.59 12.11
C ALA A 244 25.61 11.89 11.99
N VAL A 245 25.90 11.24 10.86
CA VAL A 245 27.23 10.67 10.62
C VAL A 245 28.22 11.80 10.41
N ASP A 246 29.29 11.79 11.21
CA ASP A 246 30.42 12.72 11.12
C ASP A 246 31.68 11.96 10.72
N MET A 247 32.21 12.26 9.54
CA MET A 247 33.45 11.70 9.00
C MET A 247 34.00 12.62 7.91
N THR A 248 35.32 12.59 7.70
CA THR A 248 36.00 13.42 6.69
C THR A 248 37.14 12.62 6.02
N PRO A 249 37.13 12.46 4.69
CA PRO A 249 36.00 12.73 3.79
C PRO A 249 34.82 11.80 4.06
N MET A 250 33.60 12.22 3.74
CA MET A 250 32.41 11.38 3.84
C MET A 250 32.45 10.29 2.79
N ARG A 251 32.51 9.02 3.20
CA ARG A 251 32.39 7.85 2.32
C ARG A 251 31.44 6.85 2.95
N LEU A 252 30.15 7.02 2.68
CA LEU A 252 29.09 6.24 3.29
C LEU A 252 28.32 5.45 2.25
N ARG A 253 28.25 4.14 2.42
CA ARG A 253 27.41 3.23 1.64
C ARG A 253 26.22 2.78 2.48
N VAL A 254 25.02 3.18 2.06
CA VAL A 254 23.75 2.90 2.73
C VAL A 254 23.01 1.81 1.97
N ARG A 255 22.93 0.61 2.55
CA ARG A 255 22.13 -0.52 2.07
C ARG A 255 20.78 -0.52 2.79
N GLY A 256 19.78 0.11 2.19
CA GLY A 256 18.45 0.23 2.76
C GLY A 256 17.42 -0.54 1.93
N THR A 257 16.60 -1.37 2.57
CA THR A 257 15.50 -2.06 1.87
C THR A 257 14.49 -1.07 1.26
N ALA A 258 13.58 -1.57 0.43
CA ALA A 258 12.54 -0.80 -0.22
C ALA A 258 11.70 -0.04 0.82
N GLY A 259 11.41 1.23 0.59
CA GLY A 259 10.62 2.02 1.54
C GLY A 259 11.34 2.47 2.83
N SER A 260 12.66 2.30 2.92
CA SER A 260 13.48 2.79 4.07
C SER A 260 13.73 4.29 4.08
N GLY A 261 13.39 5.00 3.00
CA GLY A 261 13.62 6.45 2.87
C GLY A 261 14.94 6.85 2.21
N LYS A 262 15.59 5.96 1.46
CA LYS A 262 16.86 6.23 0.73
C LYS A 262 16.85 7.53 -0.06
N SER A 263 15.89 7.70 -0.98
CA SER A 263 15.77 8.89 -1.81
C SER A 263 15.53 10.17 -1.01
N VAL A 264 14.78 10.07 0.11
CA VAL A 264 14.56 11.21 1.02
C VAL A 264 15.86 11.57 1.74
N ALA A 265 16.62 10.58 2.21
CA ALA A 265 17.92 10.78 2.84
C ALA A 265 18.95 11.36 1.86
N ALA A 266 18.98 10.88 0.61
CA ALA A 266 19.82 11.42 -0.45
C ALA A 266 19.53 12.91 -0.68
N LEU A 267 18.26 13.28 -0.79
CA LEU A 267 17.84 14.68 -0.96
C LEU A 267 18.17 15.55 0.27
N ALA A 268 18.03 15.01 1.47
CA ALA A 268 18.40 15.69 2.70
C ALA A 268 19.91 15.97 2.77
N CYS A 269 20.75 15.02 2.30
CA CYS A 269 22.20 15.22 2.18
C CYS A 269 22.52 16.34 1.19
N VAL A 270 21.88 16.32 0.01
CA VAL A 270 22.04 17.38 -1.00
C VAL A 270 21.70 18.75 -0.42
N ARG A 271 20.58 18.88 0.32
CA ARG A 271 20.19 20.13 0.98
C ARG A 271 21.25 20.62 1.95
N ARG A 272 21.74 19.74 2.84
CA ARG A 272 22.81 20.07 3.79
C ARG A 272 24.07 20.60 3.09
N GLU A 273 24.47 19.99 1.97
CA GLU A 273 25.68 20.44 1.27
C GLU A 273 25.49 21.76 0.53
N VAL A 274 24.30 22.01 -0.06
CA VAL A 274 23.96 23.33 -0.60
C VAL A 274 23.97 24.41 0.49
N GLU A 275 23.41 24.12 1.68
CA GLU A 275 23.42 25.04 2.83
C GLU A 275 24.84 25.38 3.32
N LYS A 276 25.79 24.47 3.13
CA LYS A 276 27.23 24.71 3.40
C LYS A 276 27.94 25.48 2.28
N GLY A 277 27.22 25.90 1.23
CA GLY A 277 27.81 26.56 0.06
C GLY A 277 28.62 25.64 -0.84
N ARG A 278 28.45 24.31 -0.71
CA ARG A 278 29.11 23.31 -1.55
C ARG A 278 28.25 22.96 -2.76
N ARG A 279 28.86 22.29 -3.74
CA ARG A 279 28.22 21.90 -5.00
C ARG A 279 27.94 20.39 -5.03
N PRO A 280 26.76 19.93 -4.60
CA PRO A 280 26.40 18.52 -4.66
C PRO A 280 25.87 18.11 -6.05
N LEU A 281 26.31 16.94 -6.48
CA LEU A 281 25.77 16.19 -7.61
C LEU A 281 24.99 14.98 -7.09
N LEU A 282 23.69 14.92 -7.37
CA LEU A 282 22.84 13.77 -7.13
C LEU A 282 22.59 13.04 -8.45
N VAL A 283 23.00 11.77 -8.50
CA VAL A 283 22.85 10.91 -9.68
C VAL A 283 22.00 9.71 -9.33
N CYS A 284 21.10 9.33 -10.23
CA CYS A 284 20.40 8.05 -10.19
C CYS A 284 20.37 7.40 -11.59
N PHE A 285 19.81 6.20 -11.70
CA PHE A 285 19.69 5.53 -13.00
C PHE A 285 18.44 5.97 -13.78
N ASN A 286 17.27 5.95 -13.13
CA ASN A 286 15.97 6.14 -13.79
C ASN A 286 15.64 7.62 -14.03
N ARG A 287 15.27 7.99 -15.28
CA ARG A 287 14.87 9.37 -15.62
C ARG A 287 13.64 9.85 -14.83
N PRO A 288 12.53 9.08 -14.69
CA PRO A 288 11.38 9.53 -13.90
C PRO A 288 11.72 9.81 -12.43
N LEU A 289 12.66 9.05 -11.85
CA LEU A 289 13.16 9.31 -10.50
C LEU A 289 13.97 10.61 -10.47
N ALA A 290 14.88 10.82 -11.42
CA ALA A 290 15.67 12.05 -11.51
C ALA A 290 14.77 13.30 -11.66
N GLU A 291 13.68 13.21 -12.43
CA GLU A 291 12.68 14.27 -12.58
C GLU A 291 12.02 14.60 -11.23
N LYS A 292 11.55 13.58 -10.49
CA LYS A 292 10.95 13.74 -9.16
C LYS A 292 11.95 14.34 -8.15
N LEU A 293 13.20 13.86 -8.14
CA LEU A 293 14.25 14.35 -7.25
C LEU A 293 14.62 15.80 -7.58
N ARG A 294 14.74 16.14 -8.87
CA ARG A 294 15.05 17.50 -9.33
C ARG A 294 13.97 18.50 -8.93
N ALA A 295 12.70 18.12 -9.04
CA ALA A 295 11.58 18.96 -8.63
C ALA A 295 11.57 19.26 -7.11
N ALA A 296 12.16 18.38 -6.29
CA ALA A 296 12.22 18.53 -4.84
C ALA A 296 13.58 19.03 -4.30
N ALA A 297 14.58 19.17 -5.17
CA ALA A 297 15.92 19.61 -4.81
C ALA A 297 16.00 21.14 -4.61
N PRO A 298 16.86 21.62 -3.71
CA PRO A 298 17.08 23.06 -3.55
C PRO A 298 17.80 23.67 -4.76
N GLU A 299 17.68 24.99 -4.92
CA GLU A 299 18.48 25.73 -5.89
C GLU A 299 19.98 25.53 -5.63
N GLY A 300 20.77 25.39 -6.70
CA GLY A 300 22.21 25.09 -6.62
C GLY A 300 22.57 23.60 -6.59
N ALA A 301 21.61 22.70 -6.33
CA ALA A 301 21.84 21.26 -6.46
C ALA A 301 21.82 20.80 -7.93
N HIS A 302 22.73 19.89 -8.30
CA HIS A 302 22.73 19.26 -9.62
C HIS A 302 22.09 17.88 -9.55
N VAL A 303 20.91 17.69 -10.16
CA VAL A 303 20.19 16.41 -10.17
C VAL A 303 19.98 15.88 -11.59
N THR A 304 20.54 14.70 -11.86
CA THR A 304 20.51 14.09 -13.20
C THR A 304 20.57 12.57 -13.13
N THR A 305 20.38 11.90 -14.26
CA THR A 305 20.80 10.51 -14.40
C THR A 305 22.27 10.42 -14.77
N PHE A 306 22.91 9.26 -14.58
CA PHE A 306 24.30 9.04 -15.00
C PHE A 306 24.49 9.41 -16.48
N HIS A 307 23.67 8.81 -17.35
CA HIS A 307 23.70 9.11 -18.78
C HIS A 307 23.35 10.57 -19.12
N GLY A 308 22.45 11.18 -18.36
CA GLY A 308 22.11 12.60 -18.53
C GLY A 308 23.25 13.54 -18.16
N LEU A 309 24.12 13.16 -17.21
CA LEU A 309 25.34 13.90 -16.90
C LEU A 309 26.30 13.90 -18.09
N LEU A 310 26.55 12.71 -18.67
CA LEU A 310 27.45 12.56 -19.81
C LEU A 310 26.96 13.35 -21.03
N ASP A 311 25.66 13.26 -21.32
CA ASP A 311 25.02 13.98 -22.41
C ASP A 311 25.17 15.51 -22.27
N ARG A 312 24.81 16.05 -21.10
CA ARG A 312 24.93 17.50 -20.85
C ARG A 312 26.37 17.98 -20.90
N PHE A 313 27.31 17.18 -20.39
CA PHE A 313 28.72 17.53 -20.42
C PHE A 313 29.26 17.58 -21.86
N LEU A 314 28.98 16.56 -22.68
CA LEU A 314 29.39 16.55 -24.08
C LEU A 314 28.71 17.69 -24.86
N ALA A 315 27.42 17.95 -24.62
CA ALA A 315 26.71 19.06 -25.24
C ALA A 315 27.36 20.42 -24.90
N ALA A 316 27.79 20.64 -23.65
CA ALA A 316 28.51 21.84 -23.24
C ALA A 316 29.89 22.00 -23.93
N LYS A 317 30.46 20.90 -24.42
CA LYS A 317 31.69 20.88 -25.26
C LYS A 317 31.39 20.99 -26.76
N GLY A 318 30.14 21.28 -27.15
CA GLY A 318 29.72 21.36 -28.55
C GLY A 318 29.64 19.99 -29.26
N ARG A 319 29.54 18.90 -28.50
CA ARG A 319 29.44 17.54 -29.03
C ARG A 319 28.05 16.99 -28.80
N SER A 320 27.37 16.57 -29.86
CA SER A 320 26.08 15.88 -29.73
C SER A 320 26.25 14.37 -29.54
N ILE A 321 25.27 13.77 -28.85
CA ILE A 321 25.06 12.32 -28.83
C ILE A 321 23.94 12.00 -29.83
N ASP A 322 24.19 11.08 -30.75
CA ASP A 322 23.15 10.58 -31.64
C ASP A 322 22.37 9.44 -30.97
N PHE A 323 21.21 9.78 -30.43
CA PHE A 323 20.35 8.82 -29.73
C PHE A 323 19.66 7.81 -30.65
N GLN A 324 19.74 7.95 -31.99
CA GLN A 324 19.23 6.92 -32.90
C GLN A 324 19.96 5.58 -32.72
N GLY A 325 21.23 5.64 -32.30
CA GLY A 325 22.07 4.47 -32.04
C GLY A 325 21.89 3.82 -30.66
N VAL A 326 20.97 4.30 -29.81
CA VAL A 326 20.88 3.85 -28.39
C VAL A 326 20.58 2.35 -28.23
N ALA A 327 19.94 1.74 -29.23
CA ALA A 327 19.64 0.30 -29.25
C ALA A 327 20.86 -0.56 -29.63
N ARG A 328 21.95 0.04 -30.12
CA ARG A 328 23.18 -0.67 -30.49
C ARG A 328 23.95 -1.09 -29.24
N SER A 329 24.42 -2.34 -29.23
CA SER A 329 25.34 -2.82 -28.19
C SER A 329 26.62 -1.95 -28.16
N GLY A 330 27.06 -1.58 -26.96
CA GLY A 330 28.24 -0.72 -26.77
C GLY A 330 28.01 0.77 -26.94
N PHE A 331 26.81 1.23 -27.33
CA PHE A 331 26.53 2.66 -27.52
C PHE A 331 26.96 3.54 -26.33
N TRP A 332 26.61 3.12 -25.11
CA TRP A 332 26.99 3.87 -23.91
C TRP A 332 28.47 3.76 -23.57
N ALA A 333 29.15 2.67 -23.93
CA ALA A 333 30.59 2.55 -23.77
C ALA A 333 31.33 3.56 -24.67
N ASP A 334 30.88 3.73 -25.92
CA ASP A 334 31.44 4.73 -26.84
C ASP A 334 31.24 6.17 -26.30
N VAL A 335 30.07 6.45 -25.70
CA VAL A 335 29.80 7.75 -25.05
C VAL A 335 30.71 7.95 -23.84
N GLN A 336 30.91 6.93 -23.03
CA GLN A 336 31.80 6.97 -21.86
C GLN A 336 33.25 7.24 -22.27
N GLU A 337 33.76 6.57 -23.31
CA GLU A 337 35.10 6.80 -23.86
C GLU A 337 35.26 8.26 -24.32
N ARG A 338 34.26 8.80 -25.04
CA ARG A 338 34.26 10.21 -25.46
C ARG A 338 34.34 11.17 -24.27
N VAL A 339 33.74 10.86 -23.13
CA VAL A 339 33.83 11.68 -21.91
C VAL A 339 35.20 11.57 -21.26
N ILE A 340 35.77 10.35 -21.20
CA ILE A 340 37.10 10.11 -20.62
C ILE A 340 38.19 10.89 -21.37
N LEU A 341 38.04 11.06 -22.68
CA LEU A 341 38.98 11.83 -23.51
C LEU A 341 38.87 13.36 -23.35
N GLU A 342 37.83 13.85 -22.67
CA GLU A 342 37.61 15.28 -22.46
C GLU A 342 38.24 15.79 -21.16
N THR A 343 38.78 17.02 -21.21
CA THR A 343 39.18 17.71 -19.98
C THR A 343 37.94 18.30 -19.29
N VAL A 344 37.67 17.83 -18.07
CA VAL A 344 36.59 18.34 -17.21
C VAL A 344 37.05 19.64 -16.53
N PRO A 345 36.43 20.79 -16.87
CA PRO A 345 36.75 22.08 -16.28
C PRO A 345 36.19 22.22 -14.85
N ASP A 346 36.69 23.18 -14.08
CA ASP A 346 36.37 23.32 -12.65
C ASP A 346 34.91 23.63 -12.36
N ASP A 347 34.22 24.30 -13.28
CA ASP A 347 32.77 24.57 -13.20
C ASP A 347 31.95 23.28 -13.36
N TRP A 348 32.53 22.20 -13.87
CA TRP A 348 31.93 20.85 -13.89
C TRP A 348 32.40 19.95 -12.74
N ARG A 349 33.18 20.47 -11.79
CA ARG A 349 33.61 19.72 -10.60
C ARG A 349 32.70 19.95 -9.39
N PHE A 350 32.32 18.85 -8.74
CA PHE A 350 31.42 18.81 -7.60
C PHE A 350 32.16 18.43 -6.31
N ASP A 351 31.74 19.01 -5.18
CA ASP A 351 32.33 18.75 -3.86
C ASP A 351 31.76 17.50 -3.21
N THR A 352 30.56 17.10 -3.63
CA THR A 352 29.84 15.95 -3.08
C THR A 352 29.13 15.19 -4.18
N LEU A 353 29.26 13.87 -4.16
CA LEU A 353 28.50 12.93 -4.98
C LEU A 353 27.49 12.21 -4.09
N VAL A 354 26.22 12.25 -4.47
CA VAL A 354 25.17 11.42 -3.89
C VAL A 354 24.65 10.52 -5.00
N VAL A 355 24.67 9.20 -4.77
CA VAL A 355 24.12 8.21 -5.69
C VAL A 355 22.90 7.58 -5.08
N ASP A 356 21.75 7.68 -5.76
CA ASP A 356 20.51 6.99 -5.39
C ASP A 356 20.20 5.86 -6.39
N GLU A 357 19.58 4.79 -5.89
CA GLU A 357 19.39 3.53 -6.61
C GLU A 357 20.72 2.94 -7.15
N GLY A 358 21.78 3.01 -6.34
CA GLY A 358 23.15 2.64 -6.72
C GLY A 358 23.33 1.18 -7.16
N GLN A 359 22.45 0.26 -6.75
CA GLN A 359 22.45 -1.11 -7.28
C GLN A 359 22.24 -1.18 -8.81
N ASP A 360 21.72 -0.12 -9.43
CA ASP A 360 21.52 -0.06 -10.88
C ASP A 360 22.74 0.48 -11.64
N PHE A 361 23.87 0.73 -10.96
CA PHE A 361 25.10 1.26 -11.55
C PHE A 361 26.12 0.15 -11.82
N ASP A 362 26.78 0.22 -12.97
CA ASP A 362 27.95 -0.61 -13.23
C ASP A 362 29.17 -0.07 -12.46
N PRO A 363 30.10 -0.94 -12.04
CA PRO A 363 31.30 -0.56 -11.28
C PRO A 363 32.14 0.57 -11.92
N ASP A 364 32.32 0.51 -13.23
CA ASP A 364 33.15 1.45 -13.99
C ASP A 364 32.55 2.87 -14.00
N TRP A 365 31.25 3.01 -13.73
CA TRP A 365 30.58 4.31 -13.74
C TRP A 365 31.03 5.18 -12.58
N LEU A 366 31.42 4.60 -11.44
CA LEU A 366 31.98 5.36 -10.33
C LEU A 366 33.29 6.04 -10.72
N ASP A 367 34.14 5.35 -11.49
CA ASP A 367 35.40 5.92 -11.96
C ASP A 367 35.19 7.07 -12.95
N ILE A 368 34.17 6.96 -13.81
CA ILE A 368 33.76 8.05 -14.70
C ILE A 368 33.20 9.23 -13.90
N LEU A 369 32.36 8.97 -12.89
CA LEU A 369 31.81 10.03 -12.03
C LEU A 369 32.91 10.80 -11.29
N ARG A 370 34.00 10.12 -10.89
CA ARG A 370 35.16 10.75 -10.24
C ARG A 370 35.85 11.81 -11.09
N LEU A 371 35.73 11.77 -12.42
CA LEU A 371 36.23 12.82 -13.31
C LEU A 371 35.55 14.18 -13.04
N PHE A 372 34.31 14.14 -12.57
CA PHE A 372 33.49 15.31 -12.24
C PHE A 372 33.59 15.72 -10.76
N LEU A 373 34.49 15.14 -9.98
CA LEU A 373 34.63 15.49 -8.57
C LEU A 373 35.86 16.36 -8.32
N ARG A 374 35.80 17.19 -7.26
CA ARG A 374 36.98 17.89 -6.73
C ARG A 374 37.91 16.94 -5.99
N GLU A 375 39.05 17.45 -5.55
CA GLU A 375 39.96 16.73 -4.66
C GLU A 375 39.25 16.43 -3.33
N GLU A 376 39.42 15.21 -2.83
CA GLU A 376 38.78 14.71 -1.59
C GLU A 376 37.25 14.93 -1.51
N PRO A 377 36.47 14.41 -2.47
CA PRO A 377 35.03 14.64 -2.48
C PRO A 377 34.33 13.79 -1.41
N ASP A 378 33.21 14.31 -0.92
CA ASP A 378 32.27 13.51 -0.14
C ASP A 378 31.46 12.62 -1.09
N VAL A 379 31.26 11.36 -0.74
CA VAL A 379 30.47 10.40 -1.52
C VAL A 379 29.51 9.62 -0.63
N LEU A 380 28.23 9.72 -0.95
CA LEU A 380 27.16 8.93 -0.33
C LEU A 380 26.52 8.03 -1.38
N TRP A 381 26.41 6.75 -1.07
CA TRP A 381 25.94 5.72 -2.00
C TRP A 381 24.75 4.97 -1.40
N PHE A 382 23.55 5.20 -1.92
CA PHE A 382 22.32 4.57 -1.46
C PHE A 382 21.90 3.46 -2.40
N GLU A 383 21.67 2.26 -1.86
CA GLU A 383 21.32 1.09 -2.66
C GLU A 383 20.43 0.09 -1.93
N ASP A 384 19.88 -0.84 -2.72
CA ASP A 384 19.01 -1.93 -2.30
C ASP A 384 19.26 -3.16 -3.19
N GLU A 385 20.07 -4.09 -2.67
CA GLU A 385 20.47 -5.32 -3.37
C GLU A 385 19.24 -6.15 -3.77
N ASP A 386 18.19 -6.15 -2.96
CA ASP A 386 16.95 -6.90 -3.19
C ASP A 386 16.14 -6.35 -4.38
N GLN A 387 16.45 -5.11 -4.81
CA GLN A 387 15.85 -4.48 -5.98
C GLN A 387 16.76 -4.48 -7.20
N ASP A 388 17.90 -5.15 -7.18
CA ASP A 388 18.70 -5.35 -8.39
C ASP A 388 17.99 -6.29 -9.36
N ILE A 389 17.24 -5.69 -10.28
CA ILE A 389 16.47 -6.37 -11.33
C ILE A 389 17.17 -6.28 -12.68
N ARG A 390 18.41 -5.76 -12.73
CA ARG A 390 19.15 -5.53 -13.97
C ARG A 390 20.38 -6.42 -14.08
N HIS A 391 21.02 -6.74 -12.96
CA HIS A 391 22.29 -7.47 -12.92
C HIS A 391 22.14 -8.76 -12.11
N LEU A 392 22.03 -9.89 -12.81
CA LEU A 392 21.97 -11.23 -12.18
C LEU A 392 23.32 -11.97 -12.22
N ASP A 393 24.37 -11.34 -12.74
CA ASP A 393 25.63 -11.99 -13.14
C ASP A 393 26.75 -11.84 -12.09
N GLY A 394 26.43 -11.54 -10.84
CA GLY A 394 27.40 -11.51 -9.73
C GLY A 394 28.36 -10.31 -9.72
N ARG A 395 28.07 -9.24 -10.49
CA ARG A 395 28.83 -7.97 -10.51
C ARG A 395 28.97 -7.31 -9.14
N GLY A 396 28.01 -7.52 -8.24
CA GLY A 396 28.03 -6.96 -6.89
C GLY A 396 29.32 -7.26 -6.10
N LEU A 397 29.94 -8.43 -6.30
CA LEU A 397 31.18 -8.80 -5.61
C LEU A 397 32.40 -7.95 -6.00
N LYS A 398 32.51 -7.58 -7.29
CA LYS A 398 33.59 -6.69 -7.77
C LYS A 398 33.40 -5.28 -7.23
N PHE A 399 32.16 -4.80 -7.27
CA PHE A 399 31.82 -3.47 -6.80
C PHE A 399 32.02 -3.30 -5.29
N ASP A 400 31.69 -4.35 -4.53
CA ASP A 400 31.94 -4.43 -3.10
C ASP A 400 33.42 -4.26 -2.74
N ARG A 401 34.33 -4.84 -3.53
CA ARG A 401 35.77 -4.66 -3.33
C ARG A 401 36.19 -3.22 -3.64
N GLN A 402 35.77 -2.68 -4.79
CA GLN A 402 36.10 -1.32 -5.21
C GLN A 402 35.68 -0.28 -4.16
N LEU A 403 34.45 -0.36 -3.63
CA LEU A 403 33.98 0.56 -2.59
C LEU A 403 34.76 0.42 -1.27
N ARG A 404 35.17 -0.80 -0.90
CA ARG A 404 36.04 -1.01 0.28
C ARG A 404 37.43 -0.42 0.09
N ASP A 405 38.02 -0.62 -1.07
CA ASP A 405 39.35 -0.07 -1.41
C ASP A 405 39.34 1.47 -1.42
N LEU A 406 38.21 2.06 -1.76
CA LEU A 406 37.97 3.50 -1.67
C LEU A 406 37.64 4.00 -0.25
N GLY A 407 37.60 3.11 0.75
CA GLY A 407 37.41 3.46 2.16
C GLY A 407 35.95 3.75 2.55
N PHE A 408 34.96 3.19 1.84
CA PHE A 408 33.56 3.35 2.23
C PHE A 408 33.22 2.58 3.50
N ILE A 409 32.46 3.22 4.39
CA ILE A 409 31.82 2.59 5.55
C ILE A 409 30.41 2.16 5.16
N GLY A 410 30.03 0.94 5.53
CA GLY A 410 28.70 0.39 5.27
C GLY A 410 27.72 0.65 6.42
N PHE A 411 26.53 1.11 6.09
CA PHE A 411 25.35 1.13 6.97
C PHE A 411 24.24 0.31 6.32
N ARG A 412 23.64 -0.63 7.06
CA ARG A 412 22.53 -1.47 6.55
C ARG A 412 21.28 -1.28 7.41
N THR A 413 20.13 -1.13 6.77
CA THR A 413 18.83 -1.12 7.45
C THR A 413 17.80 -1.95 6.68
N ARG A 414 16.97 -2.68 7.45
CA ARG A 414 15.84 -3.46 6.94
C ARG A 414 14.49 -2.83 7.27
N SER A 415 14.47 -1.62 7.83
CA SER A 415 13.23 -0.94 8.20
C SER A 415 12.52 -0.39 6.96
N ASN A 416 11.30 -0.86 6.69
CA ASN A 416 10.42 -0.38 5.61
C ASN A 416 9.27 0.44 6.21
N PHE A 417 9.22 1.72 5.90
CA PHE A 417 8.20 2.66 6.42
C PHE A 417 7.07 2.94 5.43
N ARG A 418 7.22 2.51 4.16
CA ARG A 418 6.28 2.79 3.08
C ARG A 418 5.17 1.74 3.00
N THR A 419 5.56 0.47 2.97
CA THR A 419 4.68 -0.64 2.63
C THR A 419 3.73 -0.93 3.79
N PRO A 420 2.39 -0.88 3.58
CA PRO A 420 1.42 -1.21 4.61
C PRO A 420 1.55 -2.62 5.16
N GLN A 421 1.08 -2.83 6.39
CA GLN A 421 1.24 -4.09 7.13
C GLN A 421 0.65 -5.30 6.38
N SER A 422 -0.52 -5.14 5.77
CA SER A 422 -1.19 -6.20 5.00
C SER A 422 -0.38 -6.62 3.77
N ILE A 423 0.22 -5.65 3.06
CA ILE A 423 1.03 -5.91 1.86
C ILE A 423 2.38 -6.51 2.29
N ALA A 424 2.98 -6.00 3.36
CA ALA A 424 4.20 -6.55 3.92
C ALA A 424 4.02 -8.00 4.40
N ALA A 425 2.86 -8.32 4.98
CA ALA A 425 2.53 -9.69 5.36
C ALA A 425 2.45 -10.62 4.13
N HIS A 426 1.75 -10.18 3.08
CA HIS A 426 1.69 -10.94 1.83
C HIS A 426 3.08 -11.14 1.19
N ILE A 427 3.92 -10.11 1.15
CA ILE A 427 5.30 -10.24 0.64
C ILE A 427 6.08 -11.29 1.44
N ARG A 428 5.98 -11.27 2.78
CA ARG A 428 6.68 -12.26 3.61
C ARG A 428 6.22 -13.69 3.34
N ASP A 429 4.94 -13.88 3.01
CA ASP A 429 4.39 -15.21 2.75
C ASP A 429 4.75 -15.73 1.34
N VAL A 430 4.69 -14.87 0.31
CA VAL A 430 4.90 -15.26 -1.10
C VAL A 430 6.36 -15.13 -1.54
N LEU A 431 7.10 -14.21 -0.93
CA LEU A 431 8.48 -13.84 -1.26
C LEU A 431 9.35 -13.83 0.01
N PRO A 432 9.45 -14.95 0.75
CA PRO A 432 10.11 -15.03 2.06
C PRO A 432 11.61 -14.68 2.01
N ASP A 433 12.23 -14.78 0.84
CA ASP A 433 13.64 -14.47 0.61
C ASP A 433 13.93 -12.95 0.76
N PHE A 434 12.90 -12.11 0.62
CA PHE A 434 13.00 -10.65 0.66
C PHE A 434 12.57 -10.10 2.03
N ALA A 435 13.30 -10.48 3.07
CA ALA A 435 12.96 -10.15 4.44
C ALA A 435 13.25 -8.67 4.81
N PHE A 436 12.24 -7.99 5.35
CA PHE A 436 12.33 -6.65 5.90
C PHE A 436 11.44 -6.46 7.15
N GLU A 437 11.72 -5.41 7.92
CA GLU A 437 10.97 -5.00 9.10
C GLU A 437 9.86 -4.03 8.67
N ALA A 438 8.60 -4.44 8.78
CA ALA A 438 7.45 -3.61 8.46
C ALA A 438 7.22 -2.56 9.57
N MET A 439 7.68 -1.34 9.34
CA MET A 439 7.56 -0.20 10.26
C MET A 439 6.41 0.74 9.91
N SER A 440 5.75 0.54 8.77
CA SER A 440 4.55 1.31 8.42
C SER A 440 3.45 1.08 9.47
N PRO A 441 2.86 2.15 10.03
CA PRO A 441 1.73 2.03 10.93
C PRO A 441 0.41 1.80 10.18
N LEU A 442 0.42 1.83 8.85
CA LEU A 442 -0.79 1.70 8.06
C LEU A 442 -1.16 0.22 7.89
N PRO A 443 -2.42 -0.16 8.14
CA PRO A 443 -2.85 -1.53 7.90
C PRO A 443 -2.81 -1.89 6.42
N GLY A 444 -3.24 -0.99 5.53
CA GLY A 444 -3.38 -1.23 4.08
C GLY A 444 -4.63 -2.03 3.73
N LEU A 445 -4.94 -2.09 2.43
CA LEU A 445 -6.11 -2.81 1.88
C LEU A 445 -5.75 -4.21 1.35
N GLY A 446 -4.59 -4.74 1.72
CA GLY A 446 -4.13 -6.09 1.30
C GLY A 446 -3.65 -6.18 -0.15
N VAL A 447 -3.45 -7.43 -0.58
CA VAL A 447 -3.07 -7.79 -1.95
C VAL A 447 -4.17 -8.64 -2.58
N GLY A 448 -4.63 -8.27 -3.77
CA GLY A 448 -5.52 -9.08 -4.60
C GLY A 448 -4.74 -9.99 -5.50
N GLU A 449 -5.08 -11.28 -5.56
CA GLU A 449 -4.48 -12.21 -6.51
C GLU A 449 -5.48 -12.60 -7.59
N HIS A 450 -5.02 -12.54 -8.83
CA HIS A 450 -5.83 -12.72 -10.02
C HIS A 450 -5.09 -13.59 -11.02
N ARG A 451 -5.78 -14.52 -11.66
CA ARG A 451 -5.19 -15.37 -12.71
C ARG A 451 -5.88 -15.14 -14.05
N CYS A 452 -5.09 -15.17 -15.11
CA CYS A 452 -5.52 -15.15 -16.50
C CYS A 452 -5.21 -16.51 -17.13
N GLU A 453 -6.20 -17.13 -17.77
CA GLU A 453 -6.01 -18.39 -18.50
C GLU A 453 -5.30 -18.17 -19.84
N ARG A 454 -5.47 -16.99 -20.43
CA ARG A 454 -4.81 -16.56 -21.66
C ARG A 454 -4.28 -15.15 -21.49
N GLU A 455 -3.21 -14.84 -22.20
CA GLU A 455 -2.61 -13.50 -22.18
C GLU A 455 -3.60 -12.41 -22.65
N THR A 456 -4.50 -12.75 -23.57
CA THR A 456 -5.56 -11.85 -24.06
C THR A 456 -6.57 -11.43 -23.00
N ASP A 457 -6.67 -12.16 -21.87
CA ASP A 457 -7.54 -11.82 -20.75
C ASP A 457 -6.95 -10.72 -19.85
N MET A 458 -5.67 -10.38 -20.00
CA MET A 458 -4.95 -9.42 -19.15
C MET A 458 -5.62 -8.04 -19.13
N ALA A 459 -5.94 -7.48 -20.30
CA ALA A 459 -6.55 -6.15 -20.41
C ALA A 459 -7.94 -6.09 -19.76
N ARG A 460 -8.74 -7.15 -19.94
CA ARG A 460 -10.06 -7.28 -19.32
C ARG A 460 -9.95 -7.36 -17.81
N ARG A 461 -9.00 -8.15 -17.29
CA ARG A 461 -8.78 -8.32 -15.85
C ARG A 461 -8.27 -7.04 -15.20
N ALA A 462 -7.27 -6.39 -15.80
CA ALA A 462 -6.77 -5.09 -15.35
C ALA A 462 -7.90 -4.05 -15.32
N GLY A 463 -8.75 -3.99 -16.36
CA GLY A 463 -9.87 -3.06 -16.43
C GLY A 463 -10.92 -3.28 -15.34
N ALA A 464 -11.19 -4.53 -14.97
CA ALA A 464 -12.09 -4.85 -13.86
C ALA A 464 -11.52 -4.37 -12.52
N ILE A 465 -10.23 -4.60 -12.27
CA ILE A 465 -9.55 -4.19 -11.03
C ILE A 465 -9.47 -2.66 -10.94
N VAL A 466 -9.13 -1.95 -12.03
CA VAL A 466 -9.16 -0.47 -12.05
C VAL A 466 -10.56 0.04 -11.72
N THR A 467 -11.61 -0.55 -12.30
CA THR A 467 -13.00 -0.16 -12.02
C THR A 467 -13.37 -0.39 -10.55
N GLU A 468 -12.89 -1.48 -9.96
CA GLU A 468 -13.06 -1.76 -8.53
C GLU A 468 -12.35 -0.72 -7.66
N HIS A 469 -11.13 -0.32 -8.01
CA HIS A 469 -10.40 0.73 -7.30
C HIS A 469 -11.12 2.09 -7.35
N MET A 470 -11.69 2.46 -8.50
CA MET A 470 -12.48 3.69 -8.59
C MET A 470 -13.75 3.62 -7.71
N ARG A 471 -14.38 2.45 -7.58
CA ARG A 471 -15.51 2.25 -6.64
C ARG A 471 -15.10 2.35 -5.17
N LEU A 472 -13.85 2.03 -4.85
CA LEU A 472 -13.26 2.25 -3.53
C LEU A 472 -12.90 3.73 -3.27
N GLY A 473 -13.12 4.62 -4.25
CA GLY A 473 -12.87 6.05 -4.13
C GLY A 473 -11.45 6.49 -4.51
N LEU A 474 -10.60 5.58 -5.01
CA LEU A 474 -9.29 5.96 -5.55
C LEU A 474 -9.49 6.79 -6.82
N ARG A 475 -8.68 7.83 -6.99
CA ARG A 475 -8.67 8.62 -8.23
C ARG A 475 -7.77 7.95 -9.26
N THR A 476 -7.90 8.36 -10.52
CA THR A 476 -7.10 7.79 -11.61
C THR A 476 -5.60 7.98 -11.42
N GLU A 477 -5.18 9.11 -10.85
CA GLU A 477 -3.79 9.41 -10.50
C GLU A 477 -3.25 8.59 -9.30
N ASP A 478 -4.14 8.03 -8.49
CA ASP A 478 -3.79 7.20 -7.34
C ASP A 478 -3.48 5.74 -7.74
N VAL A 479 -3.80 5.35 -9.00
CA VAL A 479 -3.69 3.98 -9.51
C VAL A 479 -2.66 3.89 -10.63
N VAL A 480 -1.75 2.91 -10.52
CA VAL A 480 -0.76 2.61 -11.57
C VAL A 480 -0.83 1.14 -11.95
N VAL A 481 -0.75 0.85 -13.25
CA VAL A 481 -0.61 -0.49 -13.80
C VAL A 481 0.86 -0.72 -14.18
N LEU A 482 1.50 -1.73 -13.60
CA LEU A 482 2.91 -2.05 -13.81
C LEU A 482 3.09 -3.42 -14.43
N SER A 483 3.83 -3.48 -15.53
CA SER A 483 4.30 -4.75 -16.09
C SER A 483 5.64 -5.17 -15.47
N LEU A 484 5.78 -6.47 -15.15
CA LEU A 484 7.09 -7.07 -14.82
C LEU A 484 7.99 -7.32 -16.04
N ARG A 485 7.42 -7.27 -17.25
CA ARG A 485 8.15 -7.33 -18.52
C ARG A 485 8.60 -5.94 -18.99
N GLY A 486 9.56 -5.91 -19.91
CA GLY A 486 9.95 -4.69 -20.63
C GLY A 486 8.81 -4.15 -21.49
N LEU A 487 8.84 -2.85 -21.82
CA LEU A 487 7.71 -2.17 -22.45
C LEU A 487 7.32 -2.78 -23.81
N ALA A 488 8.31 -3.26 -24.58
CA ALA A 488 8.07 -3.87 -25.89
C ALA A 488 7.41 -5.26 -25.80
N THR A 489 7.52 -5.95 -24.66
CA THR A 489 7.02 -7.34 -24.47
C THR A 489 5.92 -7.44 -23.41
N ALA A 490 5.49 -6.30 -22.86
CA ALA A 490 4.42 -6.23 -21.89
C ALA A 490 3.07 -6.54 -22.55
N SER A 491 2.20 -7.29 -21.87
CA SER A 491 0.95 -7.76 -22.49
C SER A 491 -0.05 -6.61 -22.77
N LEU A 492 0.12 -5.46 -22.12
CA LEU A 492 -0.67 -4.24 -22.35
C LEU A 492 0.04 -3.19 -23.22
N ALA A 493 1.20 -3.51 -23.80
CA ALA A 493 1.99 -2.58 -24.61
C ALA A 493 1.19 -1.98 -25.78
N GLY A 494 0.39 -2.80 -26.47
CA GLY A 494 -0.49 -2.39 -27.57
C GLY A 494 -1.91 -1.98 -27.16
N THR A 495 -2.22 -1.92 -25.86
CA THR A 495 -3.59 -1.70 -25.36
C THR A 495 -3.84 -0.24 -24.97
N ASP A 496 -4.76 0.47 -25.63
CA ASP A 496 -4.98 1.90 -25.32
C ASP A 496 -5.91 2.13 -24.11
N LYS A 497 -6.73 1.15 -23.75
CA LYS A 497 -7.69 1.25 -22.65
C LYS A 497 -7.80 -0.05 -21.86
N VAL A 498 -8.06 0.07 -20.56
CA VAL A 498 -8.45 -1.03 -19.69
C VAL A 498 -9.81 -0.71 -19.06
N GLY A 499 -10.83 -1.50 -19.40
CA GLY A 499 -12.22 -1.14 -19.09
C GLY A 499 -12.59 0.21 -19.73
N PRO A 500 -13.20 1.16 -18.99
CA PRO A 500 -13.54 2.47 -19.53
C PRO A 500 -12.37 3.48 -19.51
N TYR A 501 -11.22 3.14 -18.92
CA TYR A 501 -10.12 4.08 -18.67
C TYR A 501 -9.01 3.98 -19.72
N SER A 502 -8.51 5.12 -20.19
CA SER A 502 -7.36 5.18 -21.09
C SER A 502 -6.03 5.00 -20.36
N LEU A 503 -5.08 4.31 -21.00
CA LEU A 503 -3.73 4.11 -20.48
C LEU A 503 -2.80 5.24 -20.93
N SER A 504 -2.13 5.88 -19.98
CA SER A 504 -1.00 6.79 -20.22
C SER A 504 0.28 5.99 -20.22
N LYS A 505 0.98 5.97 -21.35
CA LYS A 505 2.22 5.21 -21.55
C LYS A 505 3.39 6.14 -21.86
N PRO A 506 4.63 5.79 -21.50
CA PRO A 506 5.79 6.52 -21.98
C PRO A 506 5.88 6.42 -23.51
N THR A 507 5.96 7.57 -24.19
CA THR A 507 6.02 7.60 -25.66
C THR A 507 7.41 7.32 -26.22
N GLY A 508 8.43 7.30 -25.36
CA GLY A 508 9.83 7.27 -25.75
C GLY A 508 10.40 8.64 -26.15
N ALA A 509 9.55 9.66 -26.31
CA ALA A 509 9.97 11.04 -26.56
C ALA A 509 10.24 11.80 -25.24
N TYR A 510 11.03 12.87 -25.33
CA TYR A 510 11.39 13.73 -24.20
C TYR A 510 11.11 15.20 -24.54
N ASP A 511 10.69 15.97 -23.55
CA ASP A 511 10.49 17.42 -23.70
C ASP A 511 11.83 18.20 -23.67
N ALA A 512 11.77 19.52 -23.85
CA ALA A 512 12.95 20.38 -23.86
C ALA A 512 13.70 20.43 -22.51
N LEU A 513 13.05 20.03 -21.41
CA LEU A 513 13.64 19.92 -20.08
C LEU A 513 14.20 18.50 -19.82
N GLY A 514 14.08 17.61 -20.80
CA GLY A 514 14.51 16.21 -20.75
C GLY A 514 13.55 15.30 -19.99
N ASN A 515 12.32 15.75 -19.69
CA ASN A 515 11.33 14.93 -19.01
C ASN A 515 10.67 13.97 -19.99
N GLN A 516 10.30 12.77 -19.52
CA GLN A 516 9.59 11.80 -20.34
C GLN A 516 8.20 12.32 -20.75
N VAL A 517 7.95 12.42 -22.06
CA VAL A 517 6.61 12.65 -22.58
C VAL A 517 5.80 11.36 -22.41
N SER A 518 4.63 11.48 -21.79
CA SER A 518 3.68 10.38 -21.59
C SER A 518 2.40 10.66 -22.37
N GLY A 519 1.69 9.60 -22.78
CA GLY A 519 0.40 9.74 -23.45
C GLY A 519 -0.66 10.37 -22.54
N ASN A 520 -1.70 10.96 -23.13
CA ASN A 520 -2.78 11.67 -22.40
C ASN A 520 -3.83 10.72 -21.78
N GLY A 521 -3.42 9.52 -21.37
CA GLY A 521 -4.31 8.56 -20.72
C GLY A 521 -4.60 8.90 -19.26
N GLN A 522 -5.66 8.33 -18.70
CA GLN A 522 -6.08 8.56 -17.32
C GLN A 522 -5.28 7.73 -16.32
N ILE A 523 -5.02 6.47 -16.65
CA ILE A 523 -4.32 5.52 -15.76
C ILE A 523 -2.90 5.33 -16.27
N ARG A 524 -1.91 5.54 -15.42
CA ARG A 524 -0.51 5.33 -15.81
C ARG A 524 -0.24 3.83 -16.00
N PHE A 525 0.32 3.49 -17.15
CA PHE A 525 0.91 2.20 -17.45
C PHE A 525 2.40 2.34 -17.68
N ASP A 526 3.20 1.58 -16.94
CA ASP A 526 4.66 1.60 -17.05
C ASP A 526 5.25 0.21 -16.74
N THR A 527 6.56 0.09 -16.80
CA THR A 527 7.25 -1.12 -16.35
C THR A 527 7.82 -0.94 -14.95
N VAL A 528 7.97 -2.04 -14.21
CA VAL A 528 8.63 -2.02 -12.89
C VAL A 528 10.04 -1.41 -12.97
N TYR A 529 10.77 -1.64 -14.06
CA TYR A 529 12.11 -1.10 -14.29
C TYR A 529 12.15 0.42 -14.31
N ARG A 530 11.14 1.07 -14.89
CA ARG A 530 11.02 2.53 -14.99
C ARG A 530 10.34 3.15 -13.78
N PHE A 531 9.45 2.40 -13.13
CA PHE A 531 8.70 2.86 -11.96
C PHE A 531 9.46 2.70 -10.64
N LYS A 532 10.57 1.94 -10.62
CA LYS A 532 11.48 1.86 -9.47
C LYS A 532 11.89 3.26 -8.97
N GLY A 533 11.97 3.42 -7.65
CA GLY A 533 12.12 4.72 -6.98
C GLY A 533 10.82 5.51 -6.76
N GLN A 534 9.74 5.20 -7.49
CA GLN A 534 8.43 5.85 -7.32
C GLN A 534 7.50 5.04 -6.39
N GLU A 535 6.28 5.52 -6.21
CA GLU A 535 5.22 4.89 -5.40
C GLU A 535 3.83 5.35 -5.89
N ALA A 536 2.79 4.59 -5.56
CA ALA A 536 1.39 4.92 -5.84
C ALA A 536 0.48 4.33 -4.76
N CYS A 537 -0.73 4.87 -4.60
CA CYS A 537 -1.70 4.37 -3.64
C CYS A 537 -2.10 2.92 -3.97
N ALA A 538 -2.50 2.68 -5.22
CA ALA A 538 -2.79 1.35 -5.72
C ALA A 538 -1.87 0.97 -6.88
N VAL A 539 -1.34 -0.26 -6.83
CA VAL A 539 -0.47 -0.81 -7.87
C VAL A 539 -1.03 -2.13 -8.38
N ILE A 540 -1.38 -2.17 -9.66
CA ILE A 540 -1.85 -3.37 -10.36
C ILE A 540 -0.68 -3.94 -11.15
N ILE A 541 -0.19 -5.11 -10.76
CA ILE A 541 1.00 -5.74 -11.30
C ILE A 541 0.57 -6.78 -12.34
N THR A 542 0.99 -6.60 -13.58
CA THR A 542 0.69 -7.51 -14.70
C THR A 542 1.93 -8.31 -15.10
N ASP A 543 1.68 -9.31 -15.92
CA ASP A 543 2.70 -10.14 -16.56
C ASP A 543 3.54 -10.93 -15.53
N VAL A 544 2.91 -11.31 -14.42
CA VAL A 544 3.51 -12.17 -13.40
C VAL A 544 3.39 -13.63 -13.86
N PRO A 545 4.46 -14.42 -13.90
CA PRO A 545 4.37 -15.83 -14.30
C PRO A 545 3.47 -16.64 -13.38
N GLY A 546 2.64 -17.52 -13.95
CA GLY A 546 1.66 -18.32 -13.19
C GLY A 546 2.28 -19.37 -12.27
N ASP A 547 3.55 -19.70 -12.50
CA ASP A 547 4.44 -20.69 -11.90
C ASP A 547 5.52 -20.05 -11.01
N LEU A 548 5.25 -18.88 -10.41
CA LEU A 548 6.17 -18.14 -9.55
C LEU A 548 6.87 -19.01 -8.46
N GLY A 549 6.16 -20.01 -7.93
CA GLY A 549 6.67 -20.91 -6.89
C GLY A 549 7.83 -21.81 -7.34
N ASP A 550 7.91 -22.11 -8.64
CA ASP A 550 8.93 -22.98 -9.23
C ASP A 550 10.20 -22.20 -9.61
N LEU A 551 10.13 -20.86 -9.57
CA LEU A 551 11.27 -20.01 -9.90
C LEU A 551 12.29 -19.96 -8.76
N PRO A 552 13.60 -19.93 -9.07
CA PRO A 552 14.65 -19.79 -8.07
C PRO A 552 14.41 -18.58 -7.15
N PRO A 553 14.72 -18.70 -5.83
CA PRO A 553 14.55 -17.63 -4.83
C PRO A 553 15.03 -16.24 -5.27
N ASP A 554 16.21 -16.19 -5.93
CA ASP A 554 16.86 -14.96 -6.38
C ASP A 554 16.56 -14.57 -7.83
N SER A 555 15.58 -15.21 -8.47
CA SER A 555 15.23 -14.93 -9.86
C SER A 555 14.82 -13.46 -10.08
N GLN A 556 15.14 -12.93 -11.26
CA GLN A 556 14.78 -11.56 -11.67
C GLN A 556 13.28 -11.29 -11.53
N VAL A 557 12.44 -12.29 -11.81
CA VAL A 557 10.98 -12.18 -11.68
C VAL A 557 10.58 -11.95 -10.22
N ARG A 558 11.11 -12.72 -9.27
CA ARG A 558 10.81 -12.55 -7.84
C ARG A 558 11.29 -11.20 -7.32
N ARG A 559 12.51 -10.77 -7.71
CA ARG A 559 13.04 -9.42 -7.42
C ARG A 559 12.17 -8.31 -8.01
N SER A 560 11.68 -8.51 -9.23
CA SER A 560 10.77 -7.57 -9.91
C SER A 560 9.42 -7.50 -9.21
N LEU A 561 8.87 -8.63 -8.77
CA LEU A 561 7.63 -8.67 -8.01
C LEU A 561 7.78 -8.00 -6.64
N PHE A 562 8.85 -8.29 -5.90
CA PHE A 562 9.21 -7.58 -4.67
C PHE A 562 9.30 -6.07 -4.89
N THR A 563 9.99 -5.68 -5.96
CA THR A 563 10.14 -4.27 -6.34
C THR A 563 8.79 -3.63 -6.61
N ALA A 564 7.89 -4.29 -7.35
CA ALA A 564 6.56 -3.80 -7.70
C ALA A 564 5.61 -3.71 -6.48
N LEU A 565 5.55 -4.74 -5.64
CA LEU A 565 4.68 -4.76 -4.45
C LEU A 565 5.06 -3.66 -3.45
N THR A 566 6.35 -3.38 -3.29
CA THR A 566 6.84 -2.31 -2.39
C THR A 566 6.63 -0.89 -2.95
N ARG A 567 5.99 -0.74 -4.12
CA ARG A 567 5.58 0.57 -4.65
C ARG A 567 4.20 0.99 -4.15
N ALA A 568 3.38 0.06 -3.67
CA ALA A 568 2.05 0.33 -3.18
C ALA A 568 2.07 0.92 -1.76
N THR A 569 1.30 1.98 -1.54
CA THR A 569 1.11 2.61 -0.22
C THR A 569 -0.25 2.34 0.40
N VAL A 570 -1.20 1.75 -0.36
CA VAL A 570 -2.55 1.43 0.12
C VAL A 570 -2.99 0.03 -0.31
N ARG A 571 -2.96 -0.26 -1.61
CA ARG A 571 -3.49 -1.50 -2.19
C ARG A 571 -2.54 -2.05 -3.26
N ALA A 572 -2.44 -3.36 -3.38
CA ALA A 572 -1.80 -3.98 -4.55
C ALA A 572 -2.66 -5.10 -5.13
N ASP A 573 -2.54 -5.34 -6.42
CA ASP A 573 -3.22 -6.44 -7.10
C ASP A 573 -2.23 -7.10 -8.05
N ILE A 574 -2.15 -8.43 -8.04
CA ILE A 574 -1.26 -9.24 -8.86
C ILE A 574 -2.10 -9.98 -9.89
N ILE A 575 -1.75 -9.83 -11.17
CA ILE A 575 -2.34 -10.59 -12.27
C ILE A 575 -1.31 -11.56 -12.82
N TYR A 576 -1.49 -12.83 -12.45
CA TYR A 576 -0.74 -13.96 -12.97
C TYR A 576 -1.20 -14.30 -14.39
N GLY A 577 -0.24 -14.42 -15.31
CA GLY A 577 -0.44 -14.97 -16.64
C GLY A 577 -0.65 -16.49 -16.62
N PRO A 578 -0.89 -17.10 -17.79
CA PRO A 578 -0.90 -18.55 -17.90
C PRO A 578 0.46 -19.14 -17.47
N PRO A 579 0.49 -20.35 -16.90
CA PRO A 579 1.75 -21.06 -16.67
C PRO A 579 2.50 -21.25 -17.99
N HIS A 580 3.82 -21.16 -17.96
CA HIS A 580 4.65 -21.54 -19.09
C HIS A 580 4.53 -23.07 -19.26
N LEU A 581 3.95 -23.52 -20.39
CA LEU A 581 3.85 -24.95 -20.74
C LEU A 581 5.21 -25.54 -21.10
#